data_AF-A0A517ICN5-F1
#
_entry.id   AF-A0A517ICN5-F1
#
_cell.length_a   1.000
_cell.length_b   1.000
_cell.length_c   1.000
_cell.angle_alpha   90.00
_cell.angle_beta   90.00
_cell.angle_gamma   90.00
#
_symmetry.space_group_name_H-M   'P 1'
#
loop_
_entity.id
_entity.type
_entity.pdbx_description
1 polymer ?
#
loop_
_entity_poly.entity_id
_entity_poly.type
_entity_poly.pdbx_seq_one_letter_code
_entity_poly.pdbx_strand_id
1 'polypeptide(L)'
;MRKKTMSFWLTALVCLVLTSCGGGGQAQSSSQPDYKSVKDMVLDILQTDEAKQSVSKMMKDDKFKQNLMLDESTVRTTLIQSMTNPNSTHIKEAFKDPKFASAMAKSMKNEQKTLMKDLMKDPEYQKELISVMKDPEFEKNLMDLMKSSAYRQQTMQVMKDSLQSPLFQAELMKIMTKVSEDMTKPKELKSKKKGKGKEGGGGGSKSGGGNPSS
;
A
#
# COMPACT_ATOMS: atom_id res chain seq x y z
N MET A 1 59.22 84.42 7.34
CA MET A 1 58.67 83.47 6.34
C MET A 1 59.74 82.50 5.79
N ARG A 2 60.56 81.85 6.64
CA ARG A 2 61.67 80.97 6.21
C ARG A 2 61.40 79.46 6.37
N LYS A 3 60.28 79.07 6.98
CA LYS A 3 59.94 77.64 7.24
C LYS A 3 59.24 76.96 6.05
N LYS A 4 58.54 77.71 5.18
CA LYS A 4 57.83 77.14 4.02
C LYS A 4 58.76 76.76 2.85
N THR A 5 59.86 77.49 2.65
CA THR A 5 60.86 77.17 1.61
C THR A 5 61.69 75.95 1.96
N MET A 6 61.96 75.71 3.25
CA MET A 6 62.69 74.53 3.73
C MET A 6 61.88 73.24 3.63
N SER A 7 60.55 73.32 3.81
CA SER A 7 59.66 72.16 3.63
C SER A 7 59.54 71.74 2.17
N PHE A 8 59.57 72.68 1.23
CA PHE A 8 59.50 72.39 -0.22
C PHE A 8 60.78 71.71 -0.73
N TRP A 9 61.94 72.10 -0.18
CA TRP A 9 63.23 71.49 -0.52
C TRP A 9 63.38 70.07 0.07
N LEU A 10 62.75 69.80 1.22
CA LEU A 10 62.72 68.46 1.84
C LEU A 10 61.82 67.48 1.07
N THR A 11 60.70 67.96 0.52
CA THR A 11 59.79 67.12 -0.30
C THR A 11 60.38 66.79 -1.67
N ALA A 12 61.17 67.70 -2.26
CA ALA A 12 61.87 67.43 -3.52
C ALA A 12 62.98 66.37 -3.40
N LEU A 13 63.64 66.29 -2.23
CA LEU A 13 64.67 65.28 -1.96
C LEU A 13 64.07 63.87 -1.82
N VAL A 14 62.86 63.73 -1.26
CA VAL A 14 62.18 62.44 -1.07
C VAL A 14 61.66 61.84 -2.39
N CYS A 15 61.27 62.67 -3.36
CA CYS A 15 60.86 62.19 -4.69
C CYS A 15 62.02 61.61 -5.52
N LEU A 16 63.27 61.98 -5.22
CA LEU A 16 64.45 61.55 -5.99
C LEU A 16 64.97 60.16 -5.55
N VAL A 17 64.62 59.70 -4.34
CA VAL A 17 65.03 58.40 -3.80
C VAL A 17 64.11 57.26 -4.27
N LEU A 18 62.86 57.56 -4.66
CA LEU A 18 61.91 56.55 -5.15
C LEU A 18 62.15 56.14 -6.61
N THR A 19 63.01 56.84 -7.35
CA THR A 19 63.40 56.49 -8.73
C THR A 19 64.74 55.75 -8.83
N SER A 20 65.40 55.43 -7.72
CA SER A 20 66.73 54.76 -7.74
C SER A 20 66.71 53.28 -7.39
N CYS A 21 65.56 52.60 -7.47
CA CYS A 21 65.51 51.14 -7.48
C CYS A 21 65.11 50.68 -8.89
N GLY A 22 66.10 50.49 -9.77
CA GLY A 22 65.86 49.90 -11.10
C GLY A 22 66.90 50.18 -12.20
N GLY A 23 68.19 50.28 -11.88
CA GLY A 23 69.27 50.29 -12.88
C GLY A 23 69.83 48.89 -13.12
N GLY A 24 69.62 48.38 -14.34
CA GLY A 24 70.26 47.27 -15.04
C GLY A 24 71.13 46.26 -14.28
N GLY A 25 70.60 45.03 -14.16
CA GLY A 25 71.33 43.82 -13.79
C GLY A 25 70.48 42.59 -14.06
N GLN A 26 70.91 41.80 -15.04
CA GLN A 26 70.26 40.64 -15.66
C GLN A 26 69.60 39.64 -14.68
N ALA A 27 68.35 39.31 -15.00
CA ALA A 27 67.65 38.02 -14.80
C ALA A 27 66.28 38.15 -14.13
N GLN A 28 65.27 37.66 -14.85
CA GLN A 28 64.05 37.04 -14.32
C GLN A 28 62.94 38.00 -13.86
N SER A 29 61.77 37.87 -14.51
CA SER A 29 60.44 38.42 -14.17
C SER A 29 59.88 39.23 -15.35
N SER A 30 58.66 39.07 -15.85
CA SER A 30 57.56 38.17 -15.49
C SER A 30 56.52 38.34 -16.60
N SER A 31 56.41 37.34 -17.48
CA SER A 31 55.14 37.15 -18.19
C SER A 31 54.16 36.76 -17.10
N GLN A 32 53.26 37.66 -16.70
CA GLN A 32 52.08 37.22 -15.93
C GLN A 32 51.50 36.02 -16.69
N PRO A 33 51.35 34.86 -16.04
CA PRO A 33 50.83 33.70 -16.74
C PRO A 33 49.44 34.08 -17.26
N ASP A 34 49.23 33.87 -18.56
CA ASP A 34 47.96 34.13 -19.22
C ASP A 34 46.87 33.40 -18.43
N TYR A 35 45.78 34.09 -18.10
CA TYR A 35 44.72 33.57 -17.25
C TYR A 35 44.16 32.25 -17.81
N LYS A 36 44.23 32.06 -19.12
CA LYS A 36 43.94 30.79 -19.80
C LYS A 36 44.92 29.68 -19.40
N SER A 37 46.22 29.92 -19.47
CA SER A 37 47.22 28.91 -19.07
C SER A 37 47.15 28.57 -17.58
N VAL A 38 46.84 29.54 -16.71
CA VAL A 38 46.61 29.25 -15.28
C VAL A 38 45.33 28.43 -15.09
N LYS A 39 44.25 28.77 -15.81
CA LYS A 39 43.00 28.01 -15.75
C LYS A 39 43.18 26.58 -16.22
N ASP A 40 43.85 26.35 -17.33
CA ASP A 40 44.08 25.02 -17.89
C ASP A 40 44.99 24.20 -16.95
N MET A 41 46.03 24.81 -16.39
CA MET A 41 46.86 24.18 -15.36
C MET A 41 46.07 23.81 -14.10
N VAL A 42 45.18 24.68 -13.62
CA VAL A 42 44.30 24.39 -12.47
C VAL A 42 43.28 23.30 -12.82
N LEU A 43 42.77 23.27 -14.05
CA LEU A 43 41.86 22.24 -14.52
C LEU A 43 42.53 20.87 -14.52
N ASP A 44 43.77 20.79 -15.02
CA ASP A 44 44.55 19.56 -15.05
C ASP A 44 44.90 19.08 -13.64
N ILE A 45 45.26 19.99 -12.72
CA ILE A 45 45.48 19.68 -11.31
C ILE A 45 44.21 19.16 -10.63
N LEU A 46 43.01 19.66 -11.00
CA LEU A 46 41.77 19.12 -10.45
C LEU A 46 41.39 17.76 -11.06
N GLN A 47 41.86 17.47 -12.27
CA GLN A 47 41.57 16.21 -12.97
C GLN A 47 42.56 15.09 -12.66
N THR A 48 43.73 15.40 -12.12
CA THR A 48 44.70 14.38 -11.69
C THR A 48 44.15 13.50 -10.56
N ASP A 49 44.63 12.26 -10.55
CA ASP A 49 44.15 11.26 -9.60
C ASP A 49 44.51 11.60 -8.15
N GLU A 50 45.59 12.34 -7.94
CA GLU A 50 45.99 12.83 -6.61
C GLU A 50 45.01 13.84 -6.04
N ALA A 51 44.44 14.74 -6.87
CA ALA A 51 43.41 15.67 -6.44
C ALA A 51 42.09 14.95 -6.15
N LYS A 52 41.67 14.02 -7.01
CA LYS A 52 40.49 13.17 -6.74
C LYS A 52 40.65 12.38 -5.45
N GLN A 53 41.84 11.83 -5.20
CA GLN A 53 42.12 11.05 -4.00
C GLN A 53 42.17 11.93 -2.75
N SER A 54 42.68 13.16 -2.85
CA SER A 54 42.71 14.15 -1.77
C SER A 54 41.30 14.66 -1.44
N VAL A 55 40.47 14.93 -2.45
CA VAL A 55 39.05 15.26 -2.27
C VAL A 55 38.29 14.08 -1.67
N SER A 56 38.55 12.85 -2.10
CA SER A 56 37.95 11.65 -1.51
C SER A 56 38.34 11.47 -0.04
N LYS A 57 39.59 11.76 0.33
CA LYS A 57 40.05 11.75 1.73
C LYS A 57 39.35 12.84 2.55
N MET A 58 39.21 14.06 2.01
CA MET A 58 38.44 15.13 2.65
C MET A 58 36.96 14.76 2.81
N MET A 59 36.32 14.18 1.79
CA MET A 59 34.92 13.74 1.87
C MET A 59 34.69 12.62 2.90
N LYS A 60 35.74 11.88 3.28
CA LYS A 60 35.67 10.87 4.35
C LYS A 60 35.83 11.48 5.73
N ASP A 61 36.40 12.69 5.85
CA ASP A 61 36.55 13.42 7.10
C ASP A 61 35.18 13.90 7.60
N ASP A 62 34.82 13.51 8.82
CA ASP A 62 33.53 13.86 9.43
C ASP A 62 33.39 15.37 9.68
N LYS A 63 34.49 16.10 9.90
CA LYS A 63 34.46 17.57 9.99
C LYS A 63 34.10 18.23 8.67
N PHE A 64 34.58 17.67 7.56
CA PHE A 64 34.26 18.16 6.23
C PHE A 64 32.80 17.83 5.84
N LYS A 65 32.32 16.61 6.17
CA LYS A 65 30.90 16.24 5.97
C LYS A 65 29.94 17.12 6.77
N GLN A 66 30.29 17.46 8.01
CA GLN A 66 29.47 18.36 8.85
C GLN A 66 29.38 19.78 8.27
N ASN A 67 30.47 20.26 7.67
CA ASN A 67 30.51 21.58 7.02
C ASN A 67 29.86 21.59 5.63
N LEU A 68 29.68 20.41 5.01
CA LEU A 68 28.92 20.25 3.77
C LEU A 68 27.41 20.25 4.10
N MET A 69 26.92 21.38 4.60
CA MET A 69 25.49 21.60 4.77
C MET A 69 24.83 21.65 3.39
N LEU A 70 24.27 20.52 2.97
CA LEU A 70 23.34 20.50 1.85
C LEU A 70 22.12 21.35 2.25
N ASP A 71 21.71 22.23 1.35
CA ASP A 71 20.53 23.05 1.54
C ASP A 71 19.31 22.16 1.89
N GLU A 72 18.65 22.48 3.00
CA GLU A 72 17.55 21.68 3.55
C GLU A 72 16.43 21.49 2.51
N SER A 73 16.17 22.51 1.69
CA SER A 73 15.13 22.46 0.66
C SER A 73 15.48 21.46 -0.44
N THR A 74 16.75 21.39 -0.84
CA THR A 74 17.25 20.43 -1.83
C THR A 74 17.21 19.00 -1.30
N VAL A 75 17.63 18.79 -0.04
CA VAL A 75 17.55 17.47 0.61
C VAL A 75 16.10 17.02 0.75
N ARG A 76 15.22 17.90 1.21
CA ARG A 76 13.79 17.62 1.35
C ARG A 76 13.14 17.28 0.02
N THR A 77 13.43 18.05 -1.03
CA THR A 77 12.88 17.83 -2.37
C THR A 77 13.37 16.52 -2.94
N THR A 78 14.68 16.26 -2.86
CA THR A 78 15.28 15.00 -3.34
C THR A 78 14.72 13.80 -2.59
N LEU A 79 14.52 13.92 -1.27
CA LEU A 79 13.91 12.86 -0.46
C LEU A 79 12.45 12.62 -0.88
N ILE A 80 11.63 13.67 -1.00
CA ILE A 80 10.24 13.56 -1.45
C ILE A 80 10.18 12.94 -2.84
N GLN A 81 11.04 13.37 -3.77
CA GLN A 81 11.05 12.90 -5.15
C GLN A 81 11.52 11.45 -5.25
N SER A 82 12.52 11.06 -4.45
CA SER A 82 12.95 9.67 -4.30
C SER A 82 11.85 8.80 -3.70
N MET A 83 11.13 9.33 -2.70
CA MET A 83 10.03 8.62 -2.03
C MET A 83 8.73 8.56 -2.86
N THR A 84 8.47 9.54 -3.70
CA THR A 84 7.25 9.57 -4.52
C THR A 84 7.44 8.91 -5.88
N ASN A 85 8.68 8.60 -6.26
CA ASN A 85 8.96 7.91 -7.51
C ASN A 85 8.45 6.46 -7.44
N PRO A 86 7.47 6.07 -8.28
CA PRO A 86 6.89 4.72 -8.27
C PRO A 86 7.89 3.62 -8.68
N ASN A 87 9.00 4.01 -9.31
CA ASN A 87 10.11 3.12 -9.69
C ASN A 87 11.22 3.06 -8.64
N SER A 88 11.09 3.76 -7.50
CA SER A 88 12.07 3.66 -6.42
C SER A 88 12.04 2.26 -5.79
N THR A 89 13.16 1.54 -5.90
CA THR A 89 13.35 0.27 -5.21
C THR A 89 13.52 0.47 -3.70
N HIS A 90 14.11 1.61 -3.31
CA HIS A 90 14.42 1.94 -1.93
C HIS A 90 13.19 1.98 -1.02
N ILE A 91 12.05 2.54 -1.46
CA ILE A 91 10.83 2.49 -0.66
C ILE A 91 10.28 1.08 -0.54
N LYS A 92 10.26 0.32 -1.64
CA LYS A 92 9.75 -1.05 -1.64
C LYS A 92 10.59 -1.93 -0.70
N GLU A 93 11.89 -1.70 -0.62
CA GLU A 93 12.78 -2.35 0.33
C GLU A 93 12.56 -1.86 1.76
N ALA A 94 12.37 -0.55 1.98
CA ALA A 94 12.06 -0.01 3.30
C ALA A 94 10.76 -0.60 3.88
N PHE A 95 9.72 -0.80 3.05
CA PHE A 95 8.48 -1.47 3.49
C PHE A 95 8.66 -2.93 3.92
N LYS A 96 9.73 -3.60 3.50
CA LYS A 96 10.05 -4.97 3.96
C LYS A 96 10.72 -4.98 5.33
N ASP A 97 11.27 -3.86 5.80
CA ASP A 97 11.81 -3.76 7.15
C ASP A 97 10.65 -3.69 8.17
N PRO A 98 10.52 -4.66 9.09
CA PRO A 98 9.47 -4.66 10.09
C PRO A 98 9.52 -3.45 11.03
N LYS A 99 10.69 -2.85 11.27
CA LYS A 99 10.79 -1.65 12.12
C LYS A 99 10.17 -0.44 11.43
N PHE A 100 10.52 -0.23 10.16
CA PHE A 100 9.95 0.83 9.33
C PHE A 100 8.45 0.62 9.14
N ALA A 101 8.03 -0.58 8.73
CA ALA A 101 6.62 -0.93 8.54
C ALA A 101 5.81 -0.76 9.84
N SER A 102 6.35 -1.16 10.99
CA SER A 102 5.68 -0.97 12.28
C SER A 102 5.54 0.50 12.67
N ALA A 103 6.61 1.29 12.50
CA ALA A 103 6.57 2.72 12.80
C ALA A 103 5.55 3.45 11.90
N MET A 104 5.55 3.14 10.60
CA MET A 104 4.61 3.70 9.63
C MET A 104 3.17 3.24 9.88
N ALA A 105 2.94 1.96 10.17
CA ALA A 105 1.62 1.46 10.51
C ALA A 105 1.08 2.09 11.80
N LYS A 106 1.95 2.34 12.80
CA LYS A 106 1.58 3.04 14.03
C LYS A 106 1.22 4.49 13.78
N SER A 107 1.99 5.20 12.95
CA SER A 107 1.69 6.61 12.64
C SER A 107 0.40 6.75 11.82
N MET A 108 0.12 5.83 10.90
CA MET A 108 -1.09 5.84 10.06
C MET A 108 -2.33 5.23 10.72
N LYS A 109 -2.22 4.71 11.96
CA LYS A 109 -3.28 3.92 12.59
C LYS A 109 -4.61 4.67 12.70
N ASN A 110 -4.57 5.96 13.03
CA ASN A 110 -5.77 6.76 13.28
C ASN A 110 -6.48 7.13 11.98
N GLU A 111 -5.70 7.52 10.98
CA GLU A 111 -6.14 7.85 9.63
C GLU A 111 -6.71 6.60 8.95
N GLN A 112 -6.01 5.47 9.05
CA GLN A 112 -6.48 4.18 8.53
C GLN A 112 -7.78 3.74 9.18
N LYS A 113 -7.92 3.92 10.51
CA LYS A 113 -9.18 3.63 11.22
C LYS A 113 -10.33 4.53 10.75
N THR A 114 -10.04 5.80 10.48
CA THR A 114 -11.03 6.76 10.01
C THR A 114 -11.46 6.42 8.58
N LEU A 115 -10.50 6.22 7.69
CA LEU A 115 -10.74 5.75 6.32
C LEU A 115 -11.58 4.47 6.30
N MET A 116 -11.22 3.46 7.10
CA MET A 116 -11.97 2.21 7.16
C MET A 116 -13.41 2.43 7.65
N LYS A 117 -13.63 3.30 8.64
CA LYS A 117 -14.99 3.64 9.10
C LYS A 117 -15.82 4.35 8.06
N ASP A 118 -15.20 5.18 7.24
CA ASP A 118 -15.90 5.92 6.21
C ASP A 118 -16.17 5.03 4.99
N LEU A 119 -15.24 4.15 4.61
CA LEU A 119 -15.48 3.10 3.62
C LEU A 119 -16.62 2.17 4.06
N MET A 120 -16.72 1.79 5.33
CA MET A 120 -17.87 1.00 5.80
C MET A 120 -19.24 1.69 5.62
N LYS A 121 -19.28 3.02 5.48
CA LYS A 121 -20.51 3.78 5.18
C LYS A 121 -20.72 3.98 3.68
N ASP A 122 -19.69 3.72 2.88
CA ASP A 122 -19.75 3.87 1.44
C ASP A 122 -20.55 2.72 0.80
N PRO A 123 -21.52 3.01 -0.09
CA PRO A 123 -22.39 2.00 -0.67
C PRO A 123 -21.66 1.03 -1.61
N GLU A 124 -20.59 1.46 -2.30
CA GLU A 124 -19.81 0.57 -3.17
C GLU A 124 -19.02 -0.43 -2.33
N TYR A 125 -18.34 0.06 -1.28
CA TYR A 125 -17.61 -0.80 -0.36
C TYR A 125 -18.55 -1.77 0.39
N GLN A 126 -19.73 -1.31 0.80
CA GLN A 126 -20.75 -2.19 1.40
C GLN A 126 -21.18 -3.29 0.45
N LYS A 127 -21.35 -2.99 -0.85
CA LYS A 127 -21.73 -3.98 -1.85
C LYS A 127 -20.65 -5.05 -2.03
N GLU A 128 -19.38 -4.66 -2.08
CA GLU A 128 -18.26 -5.59 -2.09
C GLU A 128 -18.20 -6.43 -0.81
N LEU A 129 -18.39 -5.80 0.36
CA LEU A 129 -18.42 -6.49 1.64
C LEU A 129 -19.55 -7.54 1.70
N ILE A 130 -20.74 -7.21 1.20
CA ILE A 130 -21.84 -8.18 1.08
C ILE A 130 -21.47 -9.32 0.15
N SER A 131 -20.72 -9.06 -0.92
CA SER A 131 -20.22 -10.12 -1.80
C SER A 131 -19.27 -11.05 -1.06
N VAL A 132 -18.39 -10.52 -0.21
CA VAL A 132 -17.50 -11.32 0.65
C VAL A 132 -18.30 -12.13 1.67
N MET A 133 -19.38 -11.57 2.23
CA MET A 133 -20.27 -12.29 3.16
C MET A 133 -21.08 -13.42 2.49
N LYS A 134 -21.13 -13.49 1.16
CA LYS A 134 -21.75 -14.60 0.43
C LYS A 134 -20.78 -15.77 0.20
N ASP A 135 -19.60 -15.73 0.79
CA ASP A 135 -18.66 -16.84 0.74
C ASP A 135 -19.25 -18.10 1.42
N PRO A 136 -19.05 -19.31 0.86
CA PRO A 136 -19.56 -20.56 1.44
C PRO A 136 -19.15 -20.81 2.89
N GLU A 137 -17.97 -20.36 3.32
CA GLU A 137 -17.55 -20.49 4.72
C GLU A 137 -18.38 -19.61 5.64
N PHE A 138 -18.70 -18.39 5.20
CA PHE A 138 -19.58 -17.50 5.94
C PHE A 138 -21.01 -18.05 5.99
N GLU A 139 -21.51 -18.59 4.88
CA GLU A 139 -22.82 -19.25 4.83
C GLU A 139 -22.88 -20.43 5.80
N LYS A 140 -21.85 -21.28 5.85
CA LYS A 140 -21.78 -22.39 6.81
C LYS A 140 -21.83 -21.91 8.26
N ASN A 141 -21.05 -20.88 8.59
CA ASN A 141 -21.08 -20.29 9.93
C ASN A 141 -22.45 -19.72 10.28
N LEU A 142 -23.13 -19.09 9.31
CA LEU A 142 -24.50 -18.58 9.49
C LEU A 142 -25.51 -19.72 9.68
N MET A 143 -25.37 -20.82 8.93
CA MET A 143 -26.21 -22.02 9.08
C MET A 143 -26.01 -22.68 10.45
N ASP A 144 -24.79 -22.72 10.96
CA ASP A 144 -24.51 -23.24 12.30
C ASP A 144 -25.09 -22.33 13.39
N LEU A 145 -25.05 -21.01 13.19
CA LEU A 145 -25.74 -20.05 14.07
C LEU A 145 -27.26 -20.28 14.06
N MET A 146 -27.88 -20.49 12.90
CA MET A 146 -29.32 -20.80 12.82
C MET A 146 -29.68 -22.14 13.50
N LYS A 147 -28.75 -23.10 13.52
CA LYS A 147 -28.93 -24.37 14.25
C LYS A 147 -28.71 -24.25 15.75
N SER A 148 -28.14 -23.15 16.23
CA SER A 148 -27.87 -22.93 17.65
C SER A 148 -29.15 -22.98 18.51
N SER A 149 -29.01 -23.35 19.78
CA SER A 149 -30.16 -23.44 20.69
C SER A 149 -30.84 -22.08 20.89
N ALA A 150 -30.08 -20.99 20.95
CA ALA A 150 -30.61 -19.63 21.11
C ALA A 150 -31.50 -19.24 19.91
N TYR A 151 -31.03 -19.49 18.68
CA TYR A 151 -31.83 -19.21 17.48
C TYR A 151 -33.05 -20.12 17.38
N ARG A 152 -32.94 -21.40 17.77
CA ARG A 152 -34.08 -22.32 17.83
C ARG A 152 -35.15 -21.85 18.83
N GLN A 153 -34.76 -21.33 19.99
CA GLN A 153 -35.72 -20.80 20.96
C GLN A 153 -36.50 -19.61 20.40
N GLN A 154 -35.81 -18.65 19.76
CA GLN A 154 -36.47 -17.55 19.07
C GLN A 154 -37.37 -18.05 17.93
N THR A 155 -36.90 -18.99 17.14
CA THR A 155 -37.69 -19.61 16.05
C THR A 155 -38.95 -20.30 16.60
N MET A 156 -38.84 -21.04 17.71
CA MET A 156 -40.00 -21.64 18.37
C MET A 156 -40.99 -20.60 18.86
N GLN A 157 -40.52 -19.45 19.36
CA GLN A 157 -41.41 -18.37 19.78
C GLN A 157 -42.14 -17.76 18.59
N VAL A 158 -41.42 -17.41 17.51
CA VAL A 158 -42.03 -16.91 16.27
C VAL A 158 -43.04 -17.91 15.72
N MET A 159 -42.75 -19.20 15.80
CA MET A 159 -43.68 -20.25 15.35
C MET A 159 -44.93 -20.34 16.24
N LYS A 160 -44.79 -20.22 17.57
CA LYS A 160 -45.94 -20.15 18.49
C LYS A 160 -46.81 -18.93 18.20
N ASP A 161 -46.20 -17.76 18.00
CA ASP A 161 -46.91 -16.52 17.71
C ASP A 161 -47.62 -16.62 16.35
N SER A 162 -46.96 -17.24 15.36
CA SER A 162 -47.55 -17.50 14.03
C SER A 162 -48.75 -18.44 14.12
N LEU A 163 -48.69 -19.50 14.93
CA LEU A 163 -49.82 -20.43 15.15
C LEU A 163 -50.99 -19.76 15.88
N GLN A 164 -50.73 -18.71 16.66
CA GLN A 164 -51.75 -17.92 17.32
C GLN A 164 -52.38 -16.86 16.41
N SER A 165 -51.81 -16.61 15.23
CA SER A 165 -52.38 -15.69 14.24
C SER A 165 -53.74 -16.20 13.75
N PRO A 166 -54.80 -15.36 13.76
CA PRO A 166 -56.12 -15.73 13.26
C PRO A 166 -56.11 -16.24 11.81
N LEU A 167 -55.22 -15.70 10.97
CA LEU A 167 -55.03 -16.18 9.60
C LEU A 167 -54.55 -17.64 9.57
N PHE A 168 -53.53 -17.95 10.37
CA PHE A 168 -52.95 -19.28 10.42
C PHE A 168 -53.89 -20.28 11.08
N GLN A 169 -54.63 -19.88 12.11
CA GLN A 169 -55.69 -20.70 12.72
C GLN A 169 -56.80 -21.01 11.73
N ALA A 170 -57.23 -20.04 10.92
CA ALA A 170 -58.24 -20.25 9.89
C ALA A 170 -57.75 -21.20 8.79
N GLU A 171 -56.48 -21.10 8.38
CA GLU A 171 -55.87 -22.06 7.45
C GLU A 171 -55.75 -23.46 8.06
N LEU A 172 -55.32 -23.58 9.31
CA LEU A 172 -55.27 -24.86 10.02
C LEU A 172 -56.66 -25.50 10.13
N MET A 173 -57.69 -24.71 10.44
CA MET A 173 -59.08 -25.19 10.48
C MET A 173 -59.54 -25.67 9.11
N LYS A 174 -59.25 -24.93 8.02
CA LYS A 174 -59.55 -25.36 6.64
C LYS A 174 -58.83 -26.67 6.28
N ILE A 175 -57.57 -26.82 6.68
CA ILE A 175 -56.80 -28.05 6.46
C ILE A 175 -57.43 -29.21 7.24
N MET A 176 -57.77 -29.00 8.52
CA MET A 176 -58.44 -30.03 9.33
C MET A 176 -59.79 -30.44 8.73
N THR A 177 -60.62 -29.48 8.29
CA THR A 177 -61.89 -29.77 7.61
C THR A 177 -61.67 -30.60 6.35
N LYS A 178 -60.69 -30.25 5.50
CA LYS A 178 -60.36 -31.05 4.30
C LYS A 178 -59.89 -32.46 4.64
N VAL A 179 -59.02 -32.62 5.65
CA VAL A 179 -58.56 -33.94 6.10
C VAL A 179 -59.73 -34.77 6.63
N SER A 180 -60.64 -34.16 7.40
CA SER A 180 -61.86 -34.84 7.87
C SER A 180 -62.80 -35.20 6.73
N GLU A 181 -63.00 -34.33 5.74
CA GLU A 181 -63.77 -34.63 4.52
C GLU A 181 -63.15 -35.78 3.72
N ASP A 182 -61.82 -35.83 3.58
CA ASP A 182 -61.14 -36.90 2.85
C ASP A 182 -61.12 -38.24 3.62
N MET A 183 -61.17 -38.19 4.95
CA MET A 183 -61.31 -39.37 5.82
C MET A 183 -62.76 -39.87 5.93
N THR A 184 -63.75 -38.99 5.72
CA THR A 184 -65.20 -39.32 5.77
C THR A 184 -65.80 -39.61 4.40
N LYS A 185 -65.16 -39.16 3.31
CA LYS A 185 -65.40 -39.73 1.99
C LYS A 185 -65.08 -41.22 2.07
N PRO A 186 -66.03 -42.11 1.72
CA PRO A 186 -65.71 -43.51 1.54
C PRO A 186 -64.52 -43.56 0.59
N LYS A 187 -63.43 -44.24 1.00
CA LYS A 187 -62.55 -44.84 0.01
C LYS A 187 -63.48 -45.65 -0.86
N GLU A 188 -63.81 -45.16 -2.05
CA GLU A 188 -64.33 -46.01 -3.10
C GLU A 188 -63.28 -47.09 -3.27
N LEU A 189 -63.53 -48.21 -2.60
CA LEU A 189 -63.08 -49.52 -3.01
C LEU A 189 -63.39 -49.58 -4.49
N LYS A 190 -62.40 -49.27 -5.32
CA LYS A 190 -62.36 -49.67 -6.73
C LYS A 190 -62.23 -51.19 -6.76
N SER A 191 -63.29 -51.87 -6.35
CA SER A 191 -63.62 -53.20 -6.81
C SER A 191 -64.46 -53.02 -8.07
N LYS A 192 -63.79 -52.93 -9.22
CA LYS A 192 -64.41 -53.26 -10.50
C LYS A 192 -63.50 -54.20 -11.29
N LYS A 193 -63.74 -55.47 -11.02
CA LYS A 193 -63.44 -56.65 -11.84
C LYS A 193 -64.01 -56.48 -13.25
N LYS A 194 -63.17 -56.37 -14.29
CA LYS A 194 -63.26 -57.07 -15.60
C LYS A 194 -62.33 -56.42 -16.64
N GLY A 195 -61.31 -57.16 -17.03
CA GLY A 195 -60.50 -56.91 -18.22
C GLY A 195 -59.80 -58.22 -18.61
N LYS A 196 -60.55 -59.08 -19.30
CA LYS A 196 -60.08 -60.32 -19.92
C LYS A 196 -59.16 -59.91 -21.08
N GLY A 197 -57.88 -60.29 -21.04
CA GLY A 197 -56.91 -60.03 -22.10
C GLY A 197 -55.75 -61.02 -21.99
N LYS A 198 -55.83 -62.05 -22.83
CA LYS A 198 -54.90 -63.17 -22.95
C LYS A 198 -54.01 -62.86 -24.15
N GLU A 199 -52.70 -62.75 -23.94
CA GLU A 199 -51.58 -62.88 -24.90
C GLU A 199 -50.36 -62.29 -24.20
N GLY A 200 -49.19 -62.92 -24.07
CA GLY A 200 -48.63 -64.03 -24.82
C GLY A 200 -47.17 -63.68 -25.08
N GLY A 201 -46.25 -64.45 -24.53
CA GLY A 201 -44.95 -64.70 -25.16
C GLY A 201 -43.73 -63.86 -24.74
N GLY A 202 -42.70 -64.57 -24.28
CA GLY A 202 -41.28 -64.27 -24.45
C GLY A 202 -40.68 -63.36 -23.38
N GLY A 203 -39.60 -63.71 -22.67
CA GLY A 203 -38.63 -64.79 -22.85
C GLY A 203 -37.24 -64.26 -22.46
N GLY A 204 -36.55 -64.99 -21.57
CA GLY A 204 -35.11 -64.83 -21.28
C GLY A 204 -34.72 -63.52 -20.55
N SER A 205 -33.64 -63.45 -19.79
CA SER A 205 -32.60 -64.42 -19.49
C SER A 205 -31.86 -63.98 -18.23
N LYS A 206 -31.29 -64.98 -17.58
CA LYS A 206 -30.46 -64.92 -16.39
C LYS A 206 -29.06 -64.43 -16.77
N SER A 207 -28.54 -63.39 -16.11
CA SER A 207 -27.10 -63.08 -15.97
C SER A 207 -27.00 -61.97 -14.91
N GLY A 208 -26.21 -61.99 -13.84
CA GLY A 208 -24.96 -62.69 -13.58
C GLY A 208 -23.90 -61.64 -13.17
N GLY A 209 -23.36 -61.73 -11.95
CA GLY A 209 -22.24 -60.91 -11.41
C GLY A 209 -22.70 -59.79 -10.45
N GLY A 210 -22.36 -59.76 -9.16
CA GLY A 210 -21.00 -59.79 -8.55
C GLY A 210 -20.38 -58.40 -8.71
N ASN A 211 -20.08 -57.57 -7.69
CA ASN A 211 -19.44 -57.77 -6.39
C ASN A 211 -19.63 -56.47 -5.54
N PRO A 212 -19.49 -56.48 -4.20
CA PRO A 212 -19.57 -55.27 -3.38
C PRO A 212 -18.21 -54.55 -3.29
N SER A 213 -18.25 -53.22 -3.19
CA SER A 213 -17.07 -52.37 -3.00
C SER A 213 -17.06 -51.79 -1.59
N SER A 214 -15.85 -51.79 -1.05
CA SER A 214 -15.31 -51.17 0.16
C SER A 214 -15.73 -49.73 0.43
#